data_AF-A1JKI2-F1
#
_entry.id   AF-A1JKI2-F1
#
_cell.length_a   1.000
_cell.length_b   1.000
_cell.length_c   1.000
_cell.angle_alpha   90.00
_cell.angle_beta   90.00
_cell.angle_gamma   90.00
#
_symmetry.space_group_name_H-M   'P 1'
#
loop_
_entity.id
_entity.type
_entity.pdbx_description
1 polymer ?
#
loop_
_entity_poly.entity_id
_entity_poly.type
_entity_poly.pdbx_seq_one_letter_code
_entity_poly.pdbx_strand_id
1 'polypeptide(L)' 'MRTVSLEAGSTVEEAIKASGLLELRSDIDLTKNKVGVYSRSVKLGDKLNDGDRVEIYRPLIADPKELRRQRAEQAKK' A
#
# COMPACT_ATOMS: atom_id res chain seq x y z
N MET A 1 6.49 -11.96 -7.18
CA MET A 1 6.23 -10.59 -7.69
C MET A 1 5.39 -10.73 -8.94
N ARG A 2 4.45 -9.82 -9.20
CA ARG A 2 3.60 -9.85 -10.39
C ARG A 2 4.12 -8.80 -11.36
N THR A 3 4.34 -9.20 -12.60
CA THR A 3 4.80 -8.31 -13.66
C THR A 3 3.59 -7.82 -14.44
N VAL A 4 3.56 -6.52 -14.76
CA VAL A 4 2.51 -5.89 -15.56
C VAL A 4 3.15 -5.18 -16.73
N SER A 5 2.54 -5.28 -17.91
CA SER A 5 2.94 -4.52 -19.09
C SER A 5 2.01 -3.32 -19.23
N LEU A 6 2.58 -2.13 -19.32
CA LEU A 6 1.86 -0.86 -19.38
C LEU A 6 2.48 0.01 -20.47
N GLU A 7 1.79 1.08 -20.84
CA GLU A 7 2.37 2.06 -21.77
C GLU A 7 3.50 2.85 -21.10
N ALA A 8 4.42 3.34 -21.92
CA ALA A 8 5.53 4.14 -21.44
C ALA A 8 5.01 5.44 -20.81
N GLY A 9 5.41 5.69 -19.55
CA GLY A 9 4.95 6.85 -18.80
C GLY A 9 3.59 6.67 -18.13
N SER A 10 3.07 5.44 -18.06
CA SER A 10 1.95 5.10 -17.17
C SER A 10 2.25 5.46 -15.73
N THR A 11 1.19 5.74 -14.99
CA THR A 11 1.26 6.17 -13.60
C THR A 11 1.30 5.00 -12.63
N VAL A 12 1.71 5.26 -11.40
CA VAL A 12 1.65 4.29 -10.29
C VAL A 12 0.23 3.75 -10.12
N GLU A 13 -0.79 4.59 -10.23
CA GLU A 13 -2.19 4.19 -10.13
C GLU A 13 -2.59 3.19 -11.22
N GLU A 14 -2.24 3.48 -12.47
CA GLU A 14 -2.52 2.61 -13.61
C GLU A 14 -1.83 1.25 -13.47
N ALA A 15 -0.59 1.23 -12.98
CA ALA A 15 0.11 -0.01 -12.72
C ALA A 15 -0.57 -0.88 -11.67
N ILE A 16 -1.05 -0.27 -10.59
CA ILE A 16 -1.77 -0.98 -9.54
C ILE A 16 -3.11 -1.50 -10.06
N LYS A 17 -3.86 -0.70 -10.83
CA LYS A 17 -5.11 -1.12 -11.46
C LYS A 17 -4.88 -2.28 -12.44
N ALA A 18 -3.91 -2.15 -13.34
CA ALA A 18 -3.57 -3.19 -14.31
C ALA A 18 -3.08 -4.49 -13.67
N SER A 19 -2.48 -4.42 -12.47
CA SER A 19 -2.07 -5.62 -11.73
C SER A 19 -3.25 -6.50 -11.28
N GLY A 20 -4.46 -5.94 -11.23
CA GLY A 20 -5.66 -6.57 -10.67
C GLY A 20 -5.60 -6.74 -9.15
N LEU A 21 -4.62 -6.13 -8.49
CA LEU A 21 -4.41 -6.33 -7.06
C LEU A 21 -5.57 -5.77 -6.22
N LEU A 22 -6.18 -4.67 -6.66
CA LEU A 22 -7.36 -4.08 -6.01
C LEU A 22 -8.58 -5.02 -6.06
N GLU A 23 -8.71 -5.82 -7.11
CA GLU A 23 -9.80 -6.78 -7.26
C GLU A 23 -9.55 -8.05 -6.43
N LEU A 24 -8.29 -8.48 -6.34
CA LEU A 24 -7.89 -9.66 -5.56
C LEU A 24 -7.90 -9.41 -4.05
N ARG A 25 -7.76 -8.15 -3.62
CA ARG A 25 -7.54 -7.75 -2.23
C ARG A 25 -8.37 -6.52 -1.89
N SER A 26 -9.53 -6.75 -1.27
CA SER A 26 -10.43 -5.69 -0.80
C SER A 26 -9.90 -4.93 0.44
N ASP A 27 -8.79 -5.37 1.03
CA ASP A 27 -8.08 -4.70 2.13
C ASP A 27 -7.12 -3.61 1.65
N ILE A 28 -6.96 -3.42 0.33
CA ILE A 28 -6.08 -2.41 -0.24
C ILE A 28 -6.91 -1.20 -0.66
N ASP A 29 -6.70 -0.08 0.04
CA ASP A 29 -7.33 1.20 -0.28
C ASP A 29 -6.23 2.20 -0.65
N LEU A 30 -6.13 2.58 -1.93
CA LEU A 30 -5.09 3.53 -2.40
C LEU A 30 -5.25 4.94 -1.84
N THR A 31 -6.41 5.28 -1.26
CA THR A 31 -6.60 6.57 -0.59
C THR A 31 -5.96 6.61 0.80
N LYS A 32 -5.78 5.44 1.43
CA LYS A 32 -5.20 5.29 2.77
C LYS A 32 -3.81 4.68 2.77
N ASN A 33 -3.55 3.78 1.83
CA ASN A 33 -2.30 3.06 1.72
C ASN A 33 -1.24 3.97 1.09
N LYS A 34 -0.06 4.01 1.71
CA LYS A 34 1.09 4.67 1.08
C LYS A 34 1.62 3.80 -0.02
N VAL A 35 2.02 4.42 -1.12
CA VAL A 35 2.69 3.75 -2.24
C VAL A 35 4.13 4.21 -2.34
N GLY A 36 5.00 3.32 -2.78
CA GLY A 36 6.41 3.60 -3.00
C GLY A 36 6.92 2.92 -4.27
N VAL A 37 8.01 3.47 -4.81
CA VAL A 37 8.79 2.86 -5.89
C VAL A 37 10.22 2.74 -5.39
N TYR A 38 10.79 1.53 -5.41
CA TYR A 38 12.14 1.26 -4.87
C TYR A 38 12.40 1.87 -3.48
N SER A 39 11.50 1.58 -2.53
CA SER A 39 11.58 2.11 -1.15
C SER A 39 11.50 3.64 -1.02
N ARG A 40 11.15 4.36 -2.10
CA ARG A 40 10.87 5.80 -2.09
C ARG A 40 9.36 6.01 -2.09
N SER A 41 8.84 6.83 -1.18
CA SER A 41 7.43 7.23 -1.22
C SER A 41 7.15 8.07 -2.48
N VAL A 42 6.12 7.71 -3.23
CA VAL A 42 5.70 8.39 -4.46
C VAL A 42 4.20 8.69 -4.42
N LYS A 43 3.73 9.52 -5.33
CA LYS A 43 2.30 9.78 -5.51
C LYS A 43 1.71 8.81 -6.55
N LEU A 44 0.39 8.61 -6.47
CA LEU A 44 -0.33 7.78 -7.43
C LEU A 44 -0.22 8.28 -8.88
N GLY A 45 -0.10 9.59 -9.08
CA GLY A 45 0.08 10.20 -10.40
C GLY A 45 1.53 10.29 -10.88
N ASP A 46 2.51 9.80 -10.11
CA ASP A 46 3.90 9.78 -10.56
C ASP A 46 4.06 8.75 -11.68
N LYS A 47 4.87 9.09 -12.68
CA LYS A 47 5.15 8.20 -13.82
C LYS A 47 6.13 7.11 -13.43
N LEU A 48 5.89 5.92 -13.95
CA LEU A 48 6.76 4.76 -13.82
C LEU A 48 7.64 4.60 -15.06
N ASN A 49 8.84 4.07 -14.84
CA ASN A 49 9.75 3.63 -15.88
C ASN A 49 9.82 2.10 -15.93
N ASP A 50 10.36 1.59 -17.02
CA ASP A 50 10.61 0.15 -17.15
C ASP A 50 11.54 -0.35 -16.04
N GLY A 51 11.19 -1.48 -15.46
CA GLY A 51 11.88 -2.06 -14.31
C GLY A 51 11.48 -1.49 -12.93
N ASP A 52 10.66 -0.44 -12.87
CA ASP A 52 10.24 0.12 -11.57
C ASP A 52 9.40 -0.88 -10.75
N ARG A 53 9.76 -1.03 -9.48
CA ARG A 53 9.01 -1.86 -8.53
C ARG A 53 8.10 -1.02 -7.66
N VAL A 54 6.79 -1.16 -7.90
CA VAL A 54 5.74 -0.55 -7.07
C VAL A 54 5.51 -1.38 -5.80
N GLU A 55 5.54 -0.71 -4.67
CA GLU A 55 5.33 -1.25 -3.32
C GLU A 55 4.11 -0.55 -2.69
N ILE A 56 3.16 -1.33 -2.16
CA ILE A 56 1.98 -0.81 -1.46
C ILE A 56 2.13 -1.10 0.03
N TYR A 57 2.28 -0.05 0.84
CA TYR A 57 2.40 -0.17 2.29
C TYR A 57 1.02 -0.20 2.93
N ARG A 58 0.80 -1.18 3.81
CA ARG A 58 -0.41 -1.25 4.62
C ARG A 58 -0.31 -0.28 5.80
N PRO A 59 -1.36 0.53 6.05
CA PRO A 59 -1.41 1.34 7.25
C PRO A 59 -1.41 0.45 8.50
N LEU A 60 -0.84 0.96 9.59
CA LEU A 60 -0.85 0.27 10.88
C LEU A 60 -2.30 0.17 11.37
N ILE A 61 -2.77 -1.06 11.57
CA ILE A 61 -4.13 -1.37 12.04
C ILE A 61 -4.30 -1.05 13.54
N ALA A 62 -3.19 -0.92 14.29
CA ALA A 62 -3.25 -0.72 15.73
C ALA A 62 -3.00 0.75 16.10
N ASP A 63 -4.05 1.41 16.59
CA ASP A 63 -3.92 2.59 17.44
C ASP A 63 -3.25 2.14 18.76
N PRO A 64 -2.01 2.57 19.07
CA PRO A 64 -1.28 2.13 20.27
C PRO A 64 -2.02 2.42 21.57
N LYS A 65 -2.99 3.34 21.54
CA LYS A 65 -3.74 3.81 22.70
C LYS A 65 -4.75 2.78 23.20
N GLU A 66 -5.42 2.06 22.30
CA GLU A 66 -6.36 1.00 22.69
C GLU A 66 -5.66 -0.27 23.17
N LEU A 67 -4.55 -0.66 22.52
CA LEU A 67 -3.77 -1.82 22.94
C LEU A 67 -3.14 -1.62 24.33
N ARG A 68 -2.74 -0.37 24.66
CA ARG A 68 -2.31 -0.02 26.02
C ARG A 68 -3.45 -0.12 27.03
N ARG A 69 -4.66 0.35 26.69
CA ARG A 69 -5.83 0.26 27.58
C ARG A 69 -6.19 -1.19 27.91
N GLN A 70 -6.26 -2.06 26.91
CA GLN A 70 -6.61 -3.48 27.10
C GLN A 70 -5.55 -4.24 27.94
N ARG A 71 -4.26 -3.91 27.78
CA ARG A 71 -3.19 -4.51 28.60
C ARG A 71 -3.26 -4.08 30.07
N ALA A 72 -3.64 -2.83 30.35
CA ALA A 72 -3.78 -2.35 31.72
C ALA A 72 -4.97 -2.99 32.45
N GLU A 73 -6.06 -3.29 31.74
CA GLU A 73 -7.23 -3.98 32.32
C GLU A 73 -6.96 -5.45 32.63
N GLN A 74 -6.19 -6.17 31.79
CA GLN A 74 -5.85 -7.57 32.06
C GLN A 74 -4.86 -7.76 33.22
N ALA A 75 -4.00 -6.77 33.50
CA ALA A 75 -3.08 -6.81 34.63
C ALA A 75 -3.74 -6.51 36.00
N LYS A 76 -5.03 -6.15 36.00
CA LYS A 76 -5.80 -5.79 37.20
C LYS A 76 -6.73 -6.92 37.69
N LYS A 77 -6.70 -8.07 37.03
CA LYS A 77 -7.43 -9.29 37.41
C LYS A 77 -6.45 -10.33 37.91
#